data_AF-A0A6I2ZR28-F1
#
_entry.id   AF-A0A6I2ZR28-F1
#
_cell.length_a   1.000
_cell.length_b   1.000
_cell.length_c   1.000
_cell.angle_alpha   90.00
_cell.angle_beta   90.00
_cell.angle_gamma   90.00
#
_symmetry.space_group_name_H-M   'P 1'
#
loop_
_entity.id
_entity.type
_entity.pdbx_description
1 polymer ?
#
loop_
_entity_poly.entity_id
_entity_poly.type
_entity_poly.pdbx_seq_one_letter_code
_entity_poly.pdbx_strand_id
1 'polypeptide(L)'
;QAQDPDSLDGPEIEMVEPVAGILGSSVAITGPELTPEEEAANIAAAEQAEQEGEDARLARVAEEAAEDERPNFLERLAKARSTFSGFLGSVLSRSQIDAESWNELEEALIRADVGIGPSQKLLDAVRVTVKENGLATSAELVEAVKDQMKADLAGPVTLARAQTAPTIWLFVGVNGVGKTTTIGKLGKRLTDQGDRVVMAAGDTFRAAAAEQLGTWADRCGADLVRGEEGGDPSAVIFDAVASAAAKGADIVLADTAGRLHNKTNLMEELSKVRRVADKGEGTVTEVLLVLDATTGQNGLQQARQFTEATEVTGVVLTKLDGSAKGGIVFAIRSELGIPVKLVGLGETAVDLVDFNSDEFVDALFAQD
;
A
#
# COMPACT_ATOMS: atom_id res chain seq x y z
N GLN A 1 33.56 44.73 -26.38
CA GLN A 1 33.20 43.64 -27.33
C GLN A 1 32.39 42.65 -26.51
N ALA A 2 31.08 42.61 -26.74
CA ALA A 2 30.18 41.68 -26.07
C ALA A 2 30.41 40.28 -26.64
N GLN A 3 30.49 39.27 -25.78
CA GLN A 3 30.47 37.86 -26.17
C GLN A 3 29.06 37.31 -25.94
N ASP A 4 28.56 36.61 -26.95
CA ASP A 4 27.26 35.95 -27.05
C ASP A 4 27.05 34.88 -25.96
N PRO A 5 25.83 34.70 -25.42
CA PRO A 5 25.55 33.71 -24.39
C PRO A 5 25.05 32.34 -24.92
N ASP A 6 25.21 32.03 -26.21
CA ASP A 6 24.52 30.90 -26.85
C ASP A 6 25.45 29.72 -27.24
N SER A 7 26.30 29.27 -26.32
CA SER A 7 27.11 28.06 -26.50
C SER A 7 26.86 27.04 -25.40
N LEU A 8 25.75 26.30 -25.53
CA LEU A 8 25.58 24.99 -24.91
C LEU A 8 25.02 24.05 -25.98
N ASP A 9 25.89 23.20 -26.52
CA ASP A 9 25.52 22.12 -27.44
C ASP A 9 24.50 21.20 -26.75
N GLY A 10 23.27 21.19 -27.27
CA GLY A 10 22.29 20.15 -26.98
C GLY A 10 22.59 18.89 -27.80
N PRO A 11 22.24 17.68 -27.33
CA PRO A 11 22.48 16.46 -28.09
C PRO A 11 21.62 16.43 -29.37
N GLU A 12 22.25 16.16 -30.51
CA GLU A 12 21.57 15.96 -31.79
C GLU A 12 20.66 14.71 -31.73
N ILE A 13 19.38 14.91 -32.03
CA ILE A 13 18.41 13.81 -32.20
C ILE A 13 18.37 13.49 -33.70
N GLU A 14 18.95 12.36 -34.09
CA GLU A 14 18.86 11.85 -35.46
C GLU A 14 17.53 11.10 -35.64
N MET A 15 16.65 11.60 -36.51
CA MET A 15 15.37 10.97 -36.82
C MET A 15 15.55 9.85 -37.85
N VAL A 16 15.21 8.62 -37.48
CA VAL A 16 15.14 7.48 -38.42
C VAL A 16 13.67 7.14 -38.69
N GLU A 17 13.27 7.12 -39.97
CA GLU A 17 11.93 6.77 -40.43
C GLU A 17 11.57 5.29 -40.18
N PRO A 18 10.28 4.93 -40.02
CA PRO A 18 9.89 3.61 -39.58
C PRO A 18 9.79 2.64 -40.77
N VAL A 19 10.41 1.46 -40.64
CA VAL A 19 10.10 0.29 -41.48
C VAL A 19 9.42 -0.76 -40.62
N ALA A 20 8.20 -1.12 -41.00
CA ALA A 20 7.37 -2.13 -40.35
C ALA A 20 8.00 -3.53 -40.42
N GLY A 21 8.13 -4.20 -39.27
CA GLY A 21 8.63 -5.57 -39.16
C GLY A 21 8.52 -6.10 -37.73
N ILE A 22 7.73 -7.16 -37.58
CA ILE A 22 7.24 -7.77 -36.34
C ILE A 22 8.35 -8.59 -35.61
N LEU A 23 8.31 -8.54 -34.27
CA LEU A 23 8.95 -9.40 -33.26
C LEU A 23 10.48 -9.32 -33.06
N GLY A 24 10.87 -8.81 -31.89
CA GLY A 24 12.15 -9.14 -31.24
C GLY A 24 13.22 -8.05 -31.25
N SER A 25 13.01 -6.96 -30.52
CA SER A 25 14.13 -6.11 -30.09
C SER A 25 13.92 -5.66 -28.65
N SER A 26 14.83 -6.11 -27.78
CA SER A 26 15.08 -5.52 -26.48
C SER A 26 15.39 -4.04 -26.69
N VAL A 27 14.56 -3.15 -26.15
CA VAL A 27 14.92 -1.74 -26.02
C VAL A 27 16.01 -1.69 -24.94
N ALA A 28 17.26 -1.64 -25.37
CA ALA A 28 18.37 -1.34 -24.48
C ALA A 28 18.21 0.12 -24.01
N ILE A 29 17.81 0.30 -22.76
CA ILE A 29 17.87 1.60 -22.09
C ILE A 29 19.35 1.87 -21.83
N THR A 30 20.02 2.56 -22.76
CA THR A 30 21.39 3.04 -22.58
C THR A 30 21.36 4.35 -21.77
N GLY A 31 21.09 4.23 -20.48
CA GLY A 31 21.54 5.23 -19.50
C GLY A 31 22.99 4.91 -19.09
N PRO A 32 23.75 5.87 -18.53
CA PRO A 32 25.04 5.54 -17.94
C PRO A 32 24.84 4.50 -16.83
N GLU A 33 25.54 3.35 -16.92
CA GLU A 33 25.63 2.41 -15.80
C GLU A 33 26.34 3.13 -14.65
N LEU A 34 25.62 3.29 -13.53
CA LEU A 34 26.19 3.84 -12.31
C LEU A 34 27.28 2.89 -11.82
N THR A 35 28.39 3.45 -11.36
CA THR A 35 29.39 2.67 -10.65
C THR A 35 28.82 2.17 -9.31
N PRO A 36 29.33 1.06 -8.75
CA PRO A 36 28.91 0.57 -7.43
C PRO A 36 29.05 1.62 -6.31
N GLU A 37 30.01 2.53 -6.43
CA GLU A 37 30.18 3.66 -5.48
C GLU A 37 29.06 4.70 -5.64
N GLU A 38 28.67 5.04 -6.87
CA GLU A 38 27.55 5.96 -7.12
C GLU A 38 26.20 5.35 -6.70
N GLU A 39 26.01 4.05 -6.90
CA GLU A 39 24.81 3.34 -6.45
C GLU A 39 24.73 3.33 -4.91
N ALA A 40 25.83 3.01 -4.22
CA ALA A 40 25.90 3.07 -2.77
C ALA A 40 25.66 4.49 -2.22
N ALA A 41 26.22 5.50 -2.86
CA ALA A 41 26.01 6.90 -2.48
C ALA A 41 24.56 7.35 -2.66
N ASN A 42 23.92 6.97 -3.76
CA ASN A 42 22.50 7.27 -4.02
C ASN A 42 21.58 6.58 -3.00
N ILE A 43 21.89 5.33 -2.64
CA ILE A 43 21.16 4.59 -1.62
C ILE A 43 21.29 5.30 -0.25
N ALA A 44 22.51 5.66 0.15
CA ALA A 44 22.74 6.35 1.41
C ALA A 44 22.01 7.72 1.47
N ALA A 45 22.02 8.48 0.37
CA ALA A 45 21.29 9.74 0.29
C ALA A 45 19.77 9.56 0.38
N ALA A 46 19.22 8.54 -0.25
CA ALA A 46 17.80 8.22 -0.16
C ALA A 46 17.40 7.78 1.26
N GLU A 47 18.24 6.99 1.93
CA GLU A 47 18.03 6.57 3.31
C GLU A 47 18.05 7.75 4.27
N GLN A 48 18.99 8.69 4.09
CA GLN A 48 19.08 9.88 4.91
C GLN A 48 17.84 10.79 4.74
N ALA A 49 17.38 10.98 3.50
CA ALA A 49 16.16 11.76 3.23
C ALA A 49 14.89 11.10 3.79
N GLU A 50 14.80 9.76 3.74
CA GLU A 50 13.70 9.00 4.35
C GLU A 50 13.73 9.15 5.87
N GLN A 51 14.91 9.05 6.49
CA GLN A 51 15.11 9.22 7.93
C GLN A 51 14.74 10.64 8.40
N GLU A 52 15.19 11.68 7.71
CA GLU A 52 14.82 13.08 8.03
C GLU A 52 13.30 13.30 7.93
N GLY A 53 12.66 12.75 6.89
CA GLY A 53 11.21 12.83 6.72
C GLY A 53 10.42 12.09 7.80
N GLU A 54 10.89 10.91 8.21
CA GLU A 54 10.23 10.12 9.26
C GLU A 54 10.54 10.61 10.67
N ASP A 55 11.70 11.19 10.96
CA ASP A 55 12.00 11.86 12.22
C ASP A 55 11.06 13.06 12.43
N ALA A 56 10.84 13.86 11.37
CA ALA A 56 9.86 14.92 11.39
C ALA A 56 8.43 14.39 11.63
N ARG A 57 8.07 13.24 11.04
CA ARG A 57 6.77 12.58 11.25
C ARG A 57 6.64 12.05 12.68
N LEU A 58 7.67 11.42 13.21
CA LEU A 58 7.75 10.95 14.60
C LEU A 58 7.64 12.10 15.58
N ALA A 59 8.24 13.26 15.31
CA ALA A 59 8.08 14.44 16.14
C ALA A 59 6.60 14.91 16.17
N ARG A 60 5.93 14.97 15.02
CA ARG A 60 4.50 15.33 14.94
C ARG A 60 3.58 14.35 15.68
N VAL A 61 3.81 13.05 15.52
CA VAL A 61 3.08 12.01 16.26
C VAL A 61 3.21 12.19 17.79
N ALA A 62 4.35 12.71 18.27
CA ALA A 62 4.56 12.98 19.69
C ALA A 62 3.83 14.25 20.19
N GLU A 63 3.61 15.22 19.29
CA GLU A 63 2.98 16.50 19.61
C GLU A 63 1.43 16.41 19.58
N GLU A 64 0.86 15.58 18.71
CA GLU A 64 -0.60 15.43 18.50
C GLU A 64 -1.28 14.36 19.38
N ALA A 65 -0.76 14.09 20.58
CA ALA A 65 -1.39 13.17 21.54
C ALA A 65 -2.72 13.70 22.16
N ALA A 66 -3.36 14.72 21.56
CA ALA A 66 -4.41 15.51 22.21
C ALA A 66 -5.78 15.55 21.51
N GLU A 67 -5.96 15.05 20.29
CA GLU A 67 -7.29 15.01 19.64
C GLU A 67 -7.58 13.59 19.12
N ASP A 68 -8.21 12.80 19.99
CA ASP A 68 -8.57 11.38 19.79
C ASP A 68 -9.85 11.24 18.95
N GLU A 69 -9.89 11.88 17.78
CA GLU A 69 -10.96 11.67 16.80
C GLU A 69 -10.48 10.73 15.69
N ARG A 70 -11.21 9.62 15.52
CA ARG A 70 -10.98 8.70 14.40
C ARG A 70 -11.12 9.49 13.10
N PRO A 71 -10.13 9.41 12.18
CA PRO A 71 -10.20 10.16 10.93
C PRO A 71 -11.44 9.76 10.12
N ASN A 72 -12.11 10.76 9.56
CA ASN A 72 -13.26 10.55 8.70
C ASN A 72 -12.82 10.24 7.26
N PHE A 73 -13.27 9.11 6.70
CA PHE A 73 -13.05 8.75 5.29
C PHE A 73 -13.51 9.86 4.34
N LEU A 74 -14.62 10.54 4.65
CA LEU A 74 -15.18 11.59 3.81
C LEU A 74 -14.21 12.76 3.59
N GLU A 75 -13.54 13.19 4.65
CA GLU A 75 -12.60 14.32 4.60
C GLU A 75 -11.30 13.91 3.93
N ARG A 76 -10.81 12.71 4.26
CA ARG A 76 -9.51 12.21 3.79
C ARG A 76 -9.58 11.77 2.32
N LEU A 77 -10.74 11.36 1.80
CA LEU A 77 -10.91 11.00 0.40
C LEU A 77 -11.31 12.16 -0.53
N ALA A 78 -11.23 13.42 -0.10
CA ALA A 78 -11.69 14.58 -0.88
C ALA A 78 -11.14 14.61 -2.32
N LYS A 79 -9.86 14.25 -2.53
CA LYS A 79 -9.26 14.18 -3.87
C LYS A 79 -9.86 13.07 -4.73
N ALA A 80 -10.01 11.86 -4.20
CA ALA A 80 -10.66 10.75 -4.91
C ALA A 80 -12.14 11.05 -5.19
N ARG A 81 -12.85 11.65 -4.21
CA ARG A 81 -14.24 12.10 -4.34
C ARG A 81 -14.41 13.12 -5.46
N SER A 82 -13.46 14.05 -5.63
CA SER A 82 -13.55 15.06 -6.70
C SER A 82 -13.69 14.43 -8.10
N THR A 83 -13.00 13.31 -8.37
CA THR A 83 -13.12 12.56 -9.63
C THR A 83 -14.52 11.98 -9.83
N PHE A 84 -15.11 11.41 -8.78
CA PHE A 84 -16.46 10.82 -8.83
C PHE A 84 -17.59 11.87 -8.80
N SER A 85 -17.38 13.01 -8.15
CA SER A 85 -18.39 14.08 -8.04
C SER A 85 -18.77 14.67 -9.40
N GLY A 86 -17.79 14.88 -10.29
CA GLY A 86 -18.02 15.37 -11.64
C GLY A 86 -18.85 14.38 -12.47
N PHE A 87 -18.58 13.08 -12.30
CA PHE A 87 -19.38 12.01 -12.89
C PHE A 87 -20.81 11.99 -12.34
N LEU A 88 -20.97 12.06 -11.01
CA LEU A 88 -22.29 11.99 -10.37
C LEU A 88 -23.17 13.16 -10.79
N GLY A 89 -22.63 14.37 -10.89
CA GLY A 89 -23.37 15.52 -11.40
C GLY A 89 -23.87 15.32 -12.83
N SER A 90 -23.02 14.76 -13.71
CA SER A 90 -23.38 14.47 -15.11
C SER A 90 -24.48 13.41 -15.20
N VAL A 91 -24.29 12.25 -14.57
CA VAL A 91 -25.23 11.13 -14.64
C VAL A 91 -26.57 11.43 -13.96
N LEU A 92 -26.56 12.08 -12.80
CA LEU A 92 -27.79 12.45 -12.10
C LEU A 92 -28.56 13.58 -12.81
N SER A 93 -27.92 14.34 -13.70
CA SER A 93 -28.63 15.32 -14.53
C SER A 93 -29.48 14.66 -15.63
N ARG A 94 -29.19 13.40 -15.98
CA ARG A 94 -29.96 12.61 -16.94
C ARG A 94 -31.14 11.93 -16.24
N SER A 95 -32.29 11.87 -16.92
CA SER A 95 -33.52 11.27 -16.38
C SER A 95 -33.62 9.75 -16.55
N GLN A 96 -32.79 9.16 -17.42
CA GLN A 96 -32.86 7.75 -17.81
C GLN A 96 -31.45 7.20 -18.02
N ILE A 97 -31.30 5.89 -17.85
CA ILE A 97 -30.05 5.18 -18.13
C ILE A 97 -29.90 5.00 -19.65
N ASP A 98 -28.87 5.61 -20.23
CA ASP A 98 -28.52 5.50 -21.65
C ASP A 98 -27.08 5.01 -21.86
N ALA A 99 -26.67 4.83 -23.11
CA ALA A 99 -25.32 4.36 -23.45
C ALA A 99 -24.23 5.34 -22.97
N GLU A 100 -24.52 6.63 -22.94
CA GLU A 100 -23.60 7.67 -22.49
C GLU A 100 -23.33 7.56 -20.99
N SER A 101 -24.37 7.28 -20.20
CA SER A 101 -24.27 7.03 -18.75
C SER A 101 -23.29 5.89 -18.42
N TRP A 102 -23.31 4.81 -19.20
CA TRP A 102 -22.38 3.69 -19.03
C TRP A 102 -20.95 4.03 -19.40
N ASN A 103 -20.75 4.77 -20.50
CA ASN A 103 -19.42 5.18 -20.95
C ASN A 103 -18.77 6.14 -19.94
N GLU A 104 -19.52 7.13 -19.45
CA GLU A 104 -19.02 8.06 -18.43
C GLU A 104 -18.66 7.35 -17.13
N LEU A 105 -19.43 6.34 -16.74
CA LEU A 105 -19.15 5.54 -15.57
C LEU A 105 -17.87 4.72 -15.74
N GLU A 106 -17.66 4.10 -16.91
CA GLU A 106 -16.40 3.39 -17.22
C GLU A 106 -15.19 4.34 -17.18
N GLU A 107 -15.32 5.52 -17.79
CA GLU A 107 -14.27 6.54 -17.76
C GLU A 107 -13.95 7.01 -16.33
N ALA A 108 -14.97 7.22 -15.49
CA ALA A 108 -14.79 7.64 -14.11
C ALA A 108 -14.04 6.59 -13.29
N LEU A 109 -14.40 5.31 -13.43
CA LEU A 109 -13.72 4.19 -12.75
C LEU A 109 -12.26 4.09 -13.19
N ILE A 110 -11.98 4.20 -14.48
CA ILE A 110 -10.61 4.16 -15.01
C ILE A 110 -9.79 5.35 -14.50
N ARG A 111 -10.35 6.57 -14.51
CA ARG A 111 -9.67 7.78 -13.98
C ARG A 111 -9.39 7.69 -12.48
N ALA A 112 -10.19 6.93 -11.74
CA ALA A 112 -9.97 6.67 -10.32
C ALA A 112 -8.93 5.57 -10.04
N ASP A 113 -8.22 5.07 -11.06
CA ASP A 113 -7.22 3.99 -10.98
C ASP A 113 -7.79 2.60 -10.60
N VAL A 114 -9.09 2.36 -10.84
CA VAL A 114 -9.70 1.01 -10.73
C VAL A 114 -9.12 0.03 -11.77
N GLY A 115 -8.72 0.55 -12.94
CA GLY A 115 -8.16 -0.23 -14.03
C GLY A 115 -9.24 -0.78 -14.98
N ILE A 116 -8.84 -1.06 -16.22
CA ILE A 116 -9.77 -1.41 -17.31
C ILE A 116 -10.52 -2.72 -17.03
N GLY A 117 -9.77 -3.79 -16.72
CA GLY A 117 -10.35 -5.11 -16.47
C GLY A 117 -11.32 -5.14 -15.28
N PRO A 118 -10.93 -4.64 -14.10
CA PRO A 118 -11.82 -4.54 -12.95
C PRO A 118 -13.05 -3.66 -13.22
N SER A 119 -12.89 -2.52 -13.92
CA SER A 119 -14.02 -1.66 -14.28
C SER A 119 -15.03 -2.39 -15.16
N GLN A 120 -14.57 -3.10 -16.20
CA GLN A 120 -15.46 -3.85 -17.09
C GLN A 120 -16.23 -4.95 -16.36
N LYS A 121 -15.55 -5.72 -15.50
CA LYS A 121 -16.19 -6.76 -14.68
C LYS A 121 -17.28 -6.20 -13.78
N LEU A 122 -16.99 -5.08 -13.11
CA LEU A 122 -17.95 -4.39 -12.26
C LEU A 122 -19.17 -3.94 -13.07
N LEU A 123 -18.95 -3.27 -14.21
CA LEU A 123 -20.04 -2.76 -15.04
C LEU A 123 -20.90 -3.86 -15.63
N ASP A 124 -20.31 -4.99 -16.02
CA ASP A 124 -21.07 -6.13 -16.51
C ASP A 124 -21.98 -6.72 -15.42
N ALA A 125 -21.52 -6.78 -14.17
CA ALA A 125 -22.35 -7.20 -13.03
C ALA A 125 -23.49 -6.20 -12.74
N VAL A 126 -23.21 -4.89 -12.81
CA VAL A 126 -24.23 -3.85 -12.64
C VAL A 126 -25.27 -3.91 -13.77
N ARG A 127 -24.86 -4.15 -15.03
CA ARG A 127 -25.78 -4.31 -16.17
C ARG A 127 -26.75 -5.48 -15.97
N VAL A 128 -26.28 -6.60 -15.42
CA VAL A 128 -27.14 -7.74 -15.06
C VAL A 128 -28.16 -7.30 -14.01
N THR A 129 -27.71 -6.65 -12.94
CA THR A 129 -28.56 -6.16 -11.83
C THR A 129 -29.63 -5.17 -12.32
N VAL A 130 -29.24 -4.19 -13.16
CA VAL A 130 -30.16 -3.21 -13.76
C VAL A 130 -31.25 -3.91 -14.57
N LYS A 131 -30.88 -4.91 -15.38
CA LYS A 131 -31.82 -5.65 -16.22
C LYS A 131 -32.77 -6.54 -15.41
N GLU A 132 -32.25 -7.23 -14.40
CA GLU A 132 -33.02 -8.16 -13.56
C GLU A 132 -34.02 -7.41 -12.66
N ASN A 133 -33.61 -6.28 -12.09
CA ASN A 133 -34.43 -5.48 -11.19
C ASN A 133 -35.26 -4.40 -11.90
N GLY A 134 -35.07 -4.21 -13.20
CA GLY A 134 -35.80 -3.21 -13.98
C GLY A 134 -35.50 -1.77 -13.57
N LEU A 135 -34.25 -1.49 -13.16
CA LEU A 135 -33.81 -0.15 -12.74
C LEU A 135 -33.86 0.79 -13.95
N ALA A 136 -34.47 1.97 -13.78
CA ALA A 136 -34.76 2.88 -14.89
C ALA A 136 -34.13 4.27 -14.70
N THR A 137 -33.82 4.65 -13.47
CA THR A 137 -33.33 5.98 -13.13
C THR A 137 -31.83 6.00 -12.91
N SER A 138 -31.19 7.14 -13.19
CA SER A 138 -29.77 7.35 -12.91
C SER A 138 -29.42 7.21 -11.43
N ALA A 139 -30.34 7.55 -10.53
CA ALA A 139 -30.15 7.37 -9.09
C ALA A 139 -30.08 5.88 -8.71
N GLU A 140 -30.96 5.05 -9.27
CA GLU A 140 -30.91 3.59 -9.08
C GLU A 140 -29.63 2.98 -9.66
N LEU A 141 -29.15 3.51 -10.80
CA LEU A 141 -27.87 3.08 -11.37
C LEU A 141 -26.70 3.37 -10.41
N VAL A 142 -26.65 4.57 -9.83
CA VAL A 142 -25.59 4.94 -8.87
C VAL A 142 -25.61 4.03 -7.65
N GLU A 143 -26.77 3.76 -7.07
CA GLU A 143 -26.86 2.84 -5.92
C GLU A 143 -26.47 1.41 -6.31
N ALA A 144 -26.88 0.92 -7.49
CA ALA A 144 -26.45 -0.40 -7.97
C ALA A 144 -24.93 -0.50 -8.16
N VAL A 145 -24.28 0.58 -8.61
CA VAL A 145 -22.81 0.65 -8.71
C VAL A 145 -22.17 0.61 -7.32
N LYS A 146 -22.68 1.40 -6.37
CA LYS A 146 -22.15 1.41 -4.99
C LYS A 146 -22.28 0.03 -4.34
N ASP A 147 -23.43 -0.61 -4.48
CA ASP A 147 -23.67 -1.96 -3.95
C ASP A 147 -22.72 -2.99 -4.57
N GLN A 148 -22.51 -2.93 -5.88
CA GLN A 148 -21.55 -3.80 -6.55
C GLN A 148 -20.11 -3.54 -6.08
N MET A 149 -19.70 -2.27 -5.92
CA MET A 149 -18.38 -1.91 -5.40
C MET A 149 -18.16 -2.44 -3.98
N LYS A 150 -19.18 -2.33 -3.11
CA LYS A 150 -19.15 -2.88 -1.75
C LYS A 150 -19.02 -4.40 -1.78
N ALA A 151 -19.78 -5.07 -2.64
CA ALA A 151 -19.72 -6.52 -2.81
C ALA A 151 -18.36 -7.00 -3.33
N ASP A 152 -17.76 -6.30 -4.31
CA ASP A 152 -16.45 -6.63 -4.87
C ASP A 152 -15.34 -6.55 -3.80
N LEU A 153 -15.45 -5.59 -2.88
CA LEU A 153 -14.50 -5.39 -1.78
C LEU A 153 -14.78 -6.23 -0.53
N ALA A 154 -15.90 -6.95 -0.48
CA ALA A 154 -16.25 -7.79 0.66
C ALA A 154 -15.23 -8.93 0.85
N GLY A 155 -14.97 -9.32 2.10
CA GLY A 155 -14.05 -10.40 2.43
C GLY A 155 -13.60 -10.39 3.89
N PRO A 156 -12.67 -11.29 4.29
CA PRO A 156 -12.12 -11.32 5.63
C PRO A 156 -11.13 -10.16 5.82
N VAL A 157 -11.67 -8.96 6.07
CA VAL A 157 -10.91 -7.72 6.27
C VAL A 157 -10.31 -7.61 7.67
N THR A 158 -10.78 -8.42 8.62
CA THR A 158 -10.23 -8.49 9.97
C THR A 158 -8.83 -9.13 9.96
N LEU A 159 -7.94 -8.58 10.78
CA LEU A 159 -6.61 -9.15 11.04
C LEU A 159 -6.75 -10.43 11.88
N ALA A 160 -6.31 -11.55 11.32
CA ALA A 160 -6.39 -12.87 11.92
C ALA A 160 -5.39 -13.02 13.07
N ARG A 161 -5.83 -13.67 14.14
CA ARG A 161 -4.99 -14.06 15.28
C ARG A 161 -4.87 -15.57 15.34
N ALA A 162 -3.74 -16.05 15.84
CA ALA A 162 -3.53 -17.47 16.07
C ALA A 162 -4.37 -17.93 17.27
N GLN A 163 -4.72 -19.21 17.32
CA GLN A 163 -5.40 -19.78 18.49
C GLN A 163 -4.48 -19.82 19.72
N THR A 164 -3.18 -19.94 19.48
CA THR A 164 -2.13 -19.98 20.50
C THR A 164 -1.10 -18.89 20.22
N ALA A 165 -0.76 -18.12 21.25
CA ALA A 165 0.26 -17.08 21.17
C ALA A 165 1.68 -17.69 21.06
N PRO A 166 2.65 -16.97 20.44
CA PRO A 166 2.49 -15.65 19.84
C PRO A 166 1.90 -15.70 18.42
N THR A 167 0.97 -14.79 18.13
CA THR A 167 0.58 -14.48 16.75
C THR A 167 1.74 -13.77 16.04
N ILE A 168 1.95 -14.02 14.75
CA ILE A 168 2.98 -13.31 13.96
C ILE A 168 2.33 -12.61 12.77
N TRP A 169 2.55 -11.30 12.66
CA TRP A 169 2.22 -10.50 11.49
C TRP A 169 3.51 -10.02 10.82
N LEU A 170 3.72 -10.46 9.58
CA LEU A 170 4.87 -10.09 8.77
C LEU A 170 4.51 -8.94 7.84
N PHE A 171 5.33 -7.90 7.78
CA PHE A 171 5.10 -6.72 6.94
C PHE A 171 6.07 -6.71 5.78
N VAL A 172 5.55 -6.70 4.55
CA VAL A 172 6.35 -6.70 3.32
C VAL A 172 5.96 -5.54 2.43
N GLY A 173 6.83 -5.16 1.50
CA GLY A 173 6.60 -4.06 0.57
C GLY A 173 7.87 -3.29 0.28
N VAL A 174 7.82 -2.39 -0.71
CA VAL A 174 9.01 -1.63 -1.13
C VAL A 174 9.40 -0.55 -0.10
N ASN A 175 10.58 0.05 -0.23
CA ASN A 175 10.99 1.15 0.65
C ASN A 175 10.12 2.41 0.44
N GLY A 176 9.98 3.26 1.46
CA GLY A 176 9.21 4.51 1.38
C GLY A 176 7.68 4.40 1.32
N VAL A 177 7.10 3.19 1.32
CA VAL A 177 5.64 2.98 1.37
C VAL A 177 5.05 3.10 2.79
N GLY A 178 5.91 3.22 3.81
CA GLY A 178 5.51 3.38 5.20
C GLY A 178 5.34 2.09 5.99
N LYS A 179 6.14 1.04 5.73
CA LYS A 179 6.13 -0.23 6.48
C LYS A 179 6.39 -0.03 7.98
N THR A 180 7.55 0.51 8.33
CA THR A 180 7.99 0.73 9.71
C THR A 180 7.03 1.67 10.46
N THR A 181 6.59 2.74 9.80
CA THR A 181 5.53 3.62 10.33
C THR A 181 4.22 2.86 10.58
N THR A 182 3.77 1.99 9.67
CA THR A 182 2.55 1.19 9.85
C THR A 182 2.69 0.23 11.04
N ILE A 183 3.85 -0.43 11.18
CA ILE A 183 4.16 -1.32 12.31
C ILE A 183 4.09 -0.54 13.62
N GLY A 184 4.67 0.66 13.67
CA GLY A 184 4.65 1.52 14.84
C GLY A 184 3.24 1.93 15.27
N LYS A 185 2.43 2.44 14.33
CA LYS A 185 1.02 2.81 14.57
C LYS A 185 0.19 1.62 15.04
N LEU A 186 0.35 0.46 14.40
CA LEU A 186 -0.36 -0.74 14.77
C LEU A 186 0.09 -1.25 16.14
N GLY A 187 1.40 -1.24 16.41
CA GLY A 187 1.96 -1.56 17.72
C GLY A 187 1.37 -0.70 18.82
N LYS A 188 1.26 0.62 18.63
CA LYS A 188 0.60 1.53 19.56
C LYS A 188 -0.85 1.13 19.81
N ARG A 189 -1.60 0.90 18.73
CA ARG A 189 -3.01 0.49 18.79
C ARG A 189 -3.20 -0.81 19.58
N LEU A 190 -2.31 -1.77 19.39
CA LEU A 190 -2.35 -3.06 20.08
C LEU A 190 -1.96 -2.95 21.56
N THR A 191 -0.90 -2.20 21.89
CA THR A 191 -0.51 -2.01 23.28
C THR A 191 -1.55 -1.21 24.07
N ASP A 192 -2.19 -0.21 23.45
CA ASP A 192 -3.34 0.51 24.02
C ASP A 192 -4.54 -0.40 24.29
N GLN A 193 -4.71 -1.46 23.49
CA GLN A 193 -5.72 -2.51 23.69
C GLN A 193 -5.32 -3.55 24.74
N GLY A 194 -4.10 -3.46 25.29
CA GLY A 194 -3.58 -4.33 26.33
C GLY A 194 -2.78 -5.53 25.84
N ASP A 195 -2.51 -5.65 24.54
CA ASP A 195 -1.67 -6.73 24.00
C ASP A 195 -0.19 -6.51 24.39
N ARG A 196 0.50 -7.61 24.72
CA ARG A 196 1.96 -7.62 24.82
C ARG A 196 2.57 -7.79 23.43
N VAL A 197 3.18 -6.73 22.93
CA VAL A 197 3.73 -6.65 21.57
C VAL A 197 5.26 -6.80 21.59
N VAL A 198 5.78 -7.60 20.67
CA VAL A 198 7.20 -7.64 20.30
C VAL A 198 7.35 -7.13 18.87
N MET A 199 8.25 -6.18 18.64
CA MET A 199 8.63 -5.69 17.31
C MET A 199 9.96 -6.31 16.88
N ALA A 200 10.00 -6.89 15.69
CA ALA A 200 11.21 -7.49 15.11
C ALA A 200 11.77 -6.59 13.99
N ALA A 201 13.00 -6.10 14.17
CA ALA A 201 13.71 -5.26 13.21
C ALA A 201 14.36 -6.11 12.11
N GLY A 202 13.55 -6.70 11.22
CA GLY A 202 14.03 -7.54 10.12
C GLY A 202 14.51 -6.76 8.89
N ASP A 203 14.39 -5.43 8.82
CA ASP A 203 15.11 -4.61 7.83
C ASP A 203 16.57 -4.43 8.28
N THR A 204 17.36 -5.50 8.21
CA THR A 204 18.75 -5.52 8.73
C THR A 204 19.73 -4.73 7.87
N PHE A 205 19.35 -4.36 6.65
CA PHE A 205 20.19 -3.60 5.72
C PHE A 205 20.14 -2.09 5.96
N ARG A 206 19.17 -1.59 6.74
CA ARG A 206 19.02 -0.16 7.02
C ARG A 206 19.13 0.05 8.51
N ALA A 207 20.31 0.48 8.97
CA ALA A 207 20.54 0.79 10.39
C ALA A 207 19.47 1.77 10.93
N ALA A 208 19.15 2.80 10.13
CA ALA A 208 18.10 3.77 10.41
C ALA A 208 16.71 3.14 10.65
N ALA A 209 16.34 2.12 9.87
CA ALA A 209 15.04 1.45 10.01
C ALA A 209 14.92 0.73 11.36
N ALA A 210 16.00 0.09 11.81
CA ALA A 210 16.03 -0.56 13.13
C ALA A 210 15.97 0.46 14.28
N GLU A 211 16.65 1.61 14.16
CA GLU A 211 16.57 2.70 15.14
C GLU A 211 15.18 3.34 15.20
N GLN A 212 14.57 3.54 14.04
CA GLN A 212 13.21 4.07 13.91
C GLN A 212 12.18 3.12 14.52
N LEU A 213 12.28 1.82 14.23
CA LEU A 213 11.41 0.81 14.85
C LEU A 213 11.63 0.76 16.37
N GLY A 214 12.87 0.91 16.84
CA GLY A 214 13.17 1.02 18.27
C GLY A 214 12.51 2.22 18.94
N THR A 215 12.52 3.38 18.28
CA THR A 215 11.81 4.58 18.76
C THR A 215 10.31 4.35 18.87
N TRP A 216 9.72 3.63 17.91
CA TRP A 216 8.31 3.20 17.99
C TRP A 216 8.08 2.21 19.14
N ALA A 217 8.95 1.22 19.31
CA ALA A 217 8.85 0.24 20.37
C ALA A 217 8.84 0.91 21.75
N ASP A 218 9.78 1.83 21.99
CA ASP A 218 9.88 2.59 23.24
C ASP A 218 8.62 3.43 23.51
N ARG A 219 8.07 4.09 22.48
CA ARG A 219 6.86 4.93 22.60
C ARG A 219 5.60 4.12 22.86
N CYS A 220 5.50 2.93 22.28
CA CYS A 220 4.33 2.06 22.42
C CYS A 220 4.40 1.18 23.68
N GLY A 221 5.56 1.09 24.33
CA GLY A 221 5.80 0.14 25.41
C GLY A 221 5.95 -1.32 24.92
N ALA A 222 6.38 -1.50 23.67
CA ALA A 222 6.62 -2.80 23.07
C ALA A 222 8.09 -3.22 23.26
N ASP A 223 8.33 -4.54 23.27
CA ASP A 223 9.69 -5.08 23.26
C ASP A 223 10.28 -5.00 21.85
N LEU A 224 11.58 -4.68 21.72
CA LEU A 224 12.30 -4.71 20.45
C LEU A 224 13.26 -5.90 20.38
N VAL A 225 13.27 -6.60 19.25
CA VAL A 225 14.33 -7.55 18.89
C VAL A 225 15.00 -7.09 17.60
N ARG A 226 16.33 -6.96 17.64
CA ARG A 226 17.16 -6.50 16.53
C ARG A 226 18.43 -7.34 16.41
N GLY A 227 18.89 -7.54 15.18
CA GLY A 227 20.17 -8.21 14.88
C GLY A 227 21.32 -7.22 14.69
N GLU A 228 22.45 -7.74 14.23
CA GLU A 228 23.56 -6.93 13.72
C GLU A 228 23.20 -6.32 12.36
N GLU A 229 23.77 -5.14 12.07
CA GLU A 229 23.63 -4.48 10.76
C GLU A 229 24.18 -5.39 9.64
N GLY A 230 23.39 -5.57 8.58
CA GLY A 230 23.68 -6.53 7.49
C GLY A 230 23.52 -8.00 7.88
N GLY A 231 23.00 -8.30 9.08
CA GLY A 231 22.72 -9.66 9.54
C GLY A 231 21.55 -10.33 8.81
N ASP A 232 21.31 -11.62 9.06
CA ASP A 232 20.23 -12.40 8.44
C ASP A 232 18.85 -12.01 9.01
N PRO A 233 17.93 -11.41 8.21
CA PRO A 233 16.58 -11.05 8.67
C PRO A 233 15.79 -12.22 9.23
N SER A 234 16.00 -13.41 8.67
CA SER A 234 15.30 -14.62 9.12
C SER A 234 15.69 -14.99 10.55
N ALA A 235 16.94 -14.73 10.95
CA ALA A 235 17.42 -14.99 12.30
C ALA A 235 16.78 -14.01 13.30
N VAL A 236 16.72 -12.71 12.95
CA VAL A 236 16.08 -11.69 13.80
C VAL A 236 14.62 -12.03 14.07
N ILE A 237 13.88 -12.45 13.05
CA ILE A 237 12.46 -12.80 13.19
C ILE A 237 12.30 -14.10 14.01
N PHE A 238 13.15 -15.10 13.81
CA PHE A 238 13.15 -16.32 14.64
C PHE A 238 13.40 -16.00 16.12
N ASP A 239 14.40 -15.17 16.41
CA ASP A 239 14.72 -14.76 17.77
C ASP A 239 13.60 -13.93 18.41
N ALA A 240 12.91 -13.09 17.61
CA ALA A 240 11.75 -12.34 18.07
C ALA A 240 10.59 -13.25 18.47
N VAL A 241 10.31 -14.30 17.69
CA VAL A 241 9.29 -15.30 18.01
C VAL A 241 9.65 -16.07 19.28
N ALA A 242 10.90 -16.50 19.42
CA ALA A 242 11.37 -17.19 20.61
C ALA A 242 11.30 -16.30 21.87
N SER A 243 11.71 -15.03 21.75
CA SER A 243 11.61 -14.04 22.82
C SER A 243 10.14 -13.78 23.22
N ALA A 244 9.27 -13.64 22.24
CA ALA A 244 7.82 -13.47 22.45
C ALA A 244 7.24 -14.66 23.22
N ALA A 245 7.53 -15.89 22.80
CA ALA A 245 7.07 -17.09 23.49
C ALA A 245 7.58 -17.18 24.93
N ALA A 246 8.88 -16.92 25.16
CA ALA A 246 9.49 -16.95 26.48
C ALA A 246 8.91 -15.89 27.45
N LYS A 247 8.51 -14.74 26.92
CA LYS A 247 7.90 -13.64 27.68
C LYS A 247 6.37 -13.74 27.77
N GLY A 248 5.77 -14.70 27.07
CA GLY A 248 4.32 -14.84 26.93
C GLY A 248 3.67 -13.68 26.16
N ALA A 249 4.37 -13.03 25.25
CA ALA A 249 3.81 -11.97 24.43
C ALA A 249 2.71 -12.50 23.49
N ASP A 250 1.72 -11.65 23.21
CA ASP A 250 0.54 -12.03 22.44
C ASP A 250 0.83 -12.01 20.93
N ILE A 251 1.68 -11.07 20.50
CA ILE A 251 1.93 -10.82 19.09
C ILE A 251 3.34 -10.32 18.77
N VAL A 252 3.85 -10.77 17.63
CA VAL A 252 5.08 -10.29 16.99
C VAL A 252 4.71 -9.50 15.73
N LEU A 253 5.19 -8.26 15.64
CA LEU A 253 5.14 -7.45 14.42
C LEU A 253 6.52 -7.44 13.77
N ALA A 254 6.66 -8.07 12.61
CA ALA A 254 7.94 -8.26 11.96
C ALA A 254 8.12 -7.33 10.75
N ASP A 255 9.08 -6.41 10.84
CA ASP A 255 9.51 -5.58 9.71
C ASP A 255 10.43 -6.37 8.77
N THR A 256 10.49 -5.99 7.50
CA THR A 256 11.37 -6.62 6.50
C THR A 256 11.99 -5.58 5.56
N ALA A 257 13.07 -5.96 4.90
CA ALA A 257 13.65 -5.17 3.81
C ALA A 257 12.65 -4.97 2.64
N GLY A 258 12.85 -3.89 1.86
CA GLY A 258 11.99 -3.53 0.71
C GLY A 258 12.73 -3.07 -0.54
N ARG A 259 14.00 -3.44 -0.71
CA ARG A 259 14.86 -2.99 -1.84
C ARG A 259 14.50 -3.68 -3.16
N LEU A 260 13.60 -3.11 -3.96
CA LEU A 260 13.11 -3.72 -5.21
C LEU A 260 14.12 -3.69 -6.39
N HIS A 261 15.23 -2.94 -6.32
CA HIS A 261 16.19 -2.84 -7.44
C HIS A 261 16.93 -4.16 -7.73
N ASN A 262 17.00 -5.08 -6.75
CA ASN A 262 17.56 -6.43 -6.92
C ASN A 262 16.49 -7.51 -6.67
N LYS A 263 15.48 -7.55 -7.56
CA LYS A 263 14.21 -8.29 -7.38
C LYS A 263 14.37 -9.75 -6.96
N THR A 264 15.26 -10.50 -7.59
CA THR A 264 15.40 -11.95 -7.32
C THR A 264 15.89 -12.20 -5.90
N ASN A 265 16.92 -11.46 -5.45
CA ASN A 265 17.51 -11.64 -4.13
C ASN A 265 16.52 -11.26 -3.02
N LEU A 266 15.78 -10.16 -3.19
CA LEU A 266 14.78 -9.74 -2.21
C LEU A 266 13.66 -10.80 -2.04
N MET A 267 13.13 -11.33 -3.14
CA MET A 267 12.01 -12.28 -3.07
C MET A 267 12.43 -13.61 -2.44
N GLU A 268 13.64 -14.10 -2.71
CA GLU A 268 14.19 -15.30 -2.07
C GLU A 268 14.40 -15.09 -0.56
N GLU A 269 14.89 -13.92 -0.17
CA GLU A 269 15.08 -13.54 1.24
C GLU A 269 13.73 -13.48 1.98
N LEU A 270 12.72 -12.83 1.41
CA LEU A 270 11.40 -12.75 2.02
C LEU A 270 10.71 -14.12 2.09
N SER A 271 10.88 -14.96 1.07
CA SER A 271 10.40 -16.35 1.08
C SER A 271 11.05 -17.14 2.22
N LYS A 272 12.35 -16.96 2.44
CA LYS A 272 13.08 -17.58 3.55
C LYS A 272 12.57 -17.05 4.89
N VAL A 273 12.40 -15.74 5.04
CA VAL A 273 11.86 -15.09 6.24
C VAL A 273 10.49 -15.67 6.60
N ARG A 274 9.55 -15.69 5.65
CA ARG A 274 8.21 -16.24 5.84
C ARG A 274 8.25 -17.68 6.34
N ARG A 275 9.08 -18.51 5.73
CA ARG A 275 9.27 -19.92 6.10
C ARG A 275 9.91 -20.10 7.48
N VAL A 276 10.81 -19.20 7.88
CA VAL A 276 11.49 -19.26 9.18
C VAL A 276 10.60 -18.72 10.29
N ALA A 277 9.78 -17.71 10.01
CA ALA A 277 8.80 -17.19 10.97
C ALA A 277 7.79 -18.26 11.43
N ASP A 278 7.45 -19.22 10.57
CA ASP A 278 6.62 -20.38 10.95
C ASP A 278 7.38 -21.50 11.68
N LYS A 279 8.72 -21.44 11.71
CA LYS A 279 9.53 -22.42 12.45
C LYS A 279 9.67 -21.92 13.89
N GLY A 280 8.76 -22.31 14.76
CA GLY A 280 8.85 -21.96 16.17
C GLY A 280 7.56 -22.21 16.94
N GLU A 281 7.43 -21.53 18.07
CA GLU A 281 6.25 -21.59 18.95
C GLU A 281 5.15 -20.59 18.54
N GLY A 282 5.43 -19.73 17.54
CA GLY A 282 4.46 -18.78 16.99
C GLY A 282 3.79 -19.29 15.71
N THR A 283 2.81 -18.54 15.23
CA THR A 283 2.11 -18.84 13.96
C THR A 283 1.96 -17.56 13.14
N VAL A 284 2.45 -17.57 11.90
CA VAL A 284 2.18 -16.48 10.96
C VAL A 284 0.74 -16.56 10.49
N THR A 285 -0.06 -15.60 10.94
CA THR A 285 -1.47 -15.49 10.52
C THR A 285 -1.69 -14.41 9.50
N GLU A 286 -0.77 -13.43 9.42
CA GLU A 286 -0.83 -12.38 8.42
C GLU A 286 0.54 -12.15 7.78
N VAL A 287 0.51 -12.00 6.46
CA VAL A 287 1.56 -11.39 5.65
C VAL A 287 0.93 -10.16 5.01
N LEU A 288 1.21 -9.00 5.60
CA LEU A 288 0.63 -7.72 5.24
C LEU A 288 1.53 -6.99 4.25
N LEU A 289 1.06 -6.86 3.02
CA LEU A 289 1.73 -6.06 2.00
C LEU A 289 1.34 -4.59 2.17
N VAL A 290 2.33 -3.74 2.44
CA VAL A 290 2.13 -2.29 2.53
C VAL A 290 2.35 -1.66 1.16
N LEU A 291 1.34 -0.93 0.69
CA LEU A 291 1.34 -0.25 -0.61
C LEU A 291 1.02 1.23 -0.44
N ASP A 292 1.64 2.05 -1.26
CA ASP A 292 1.37 3.49 -1.35
C ASP A 292 0.26 3.74 -2.38
N ALA A 293 -0.86 4.35 -1.94
CA ALA A 293 -2.01 4.65 -2.79
C ALA A 293 -1.67 5.58 -3.97
N THR A 294 -0.57 6.32 -3.94
CA THR A 294 -0.17 7.22 -5.03
C THR A 294 0.44 6.47 -6.24
N THR A 295 0.87 5.22 -6.03
CA THR A 295 1.52 4.40 -7.06
C THR A 295 0.53 3.88 -8.12
N GLY A 296 -0.76 3.81 -7.80
CA GLY A 296 -1.80 3.32 -8.71
C GLY A 296 -1.46 1.93 -9.26
N GLN A 297 -1.60 1.74 -10.57
CA GLN A 297 -1.38 0.46 -11.25
C GLN A 297 0.06 -0.10 -11.11
N ASN A 298 1.07 0.73 -10.81
CA ASN A 298 2.41 0.23 -10.51
C ASN A 298 2.42 -0.59 -9.20
N GLY A 299 1.59 -0.22 -8.22
CA GLY A 299 1.40 -0.96 -6.98
C GLY A 299 0.83 -2.36 -7.22
N LEU A 300 0.01 -2.55 -8.25
CA LEU A 300 -0.58 -3.86 -8.59
C LEU A 300 0.48 -4.87 -9.06
N GLN A 301 1.42 -4.43 -9.90
CA GLN A 301 2.51 -5.28 -10.36
C GLN A 301 3.44 -5.68 -9.19
N GLN A 302 3.71 -4.75 -8.27
CA GLN A 302 4.46 -5.05 -7.06
C GLN A 302 3.70 -6.07 -6.20
N ALA A 303 2.41 -5.86 -5.98
CA ALA A 303 1.59 -6.76 -5.19
C ALA A 303 1.60 -8.19 -5.72
N ARG A 304 1.53 -8.37 -7.04
CA ARG A 304 1.64 -9.69 -7.68
C ARG A 304 2.95 -10.39 -7.30
N GLN A 305 4.08 -9.70 -7.42
CA GLN A 305 5.41 -10.27 -7.11
C GLN A 305 5.56 -10.65 -5.64
N PHE A 306 5.16 -9.77 -4.72
CA PHE A 306 5.22 -10.07 -3.29
C PHE A 306 4.29 -11.23 -2.90
N THR A 307 3.10 -11.29 -3.50
CA THR A 307 2.13 -12.38 -3.25
C THR A 307 2.70 -13.72 -3.64
N GLU A 308 3.32 -13.80 -4.82
CA GLU A 308 3.96 -15.04 -5.32
C GLU A 308 5.10 -15.52 -4.42
N ALA A 309 5.85 -14.60 -3.82
CA ALA A 309 7.01 -14.93 -2.98
C ALA A 309 6.65 -15.23 -1.51
N THR A 310 5.65 -14.53 -0.95
CA THR A 310 5.46 -14.48 0.52
C THR A 310 4.10 -14.94 1.01
N GLU A 311 3.19 -15.31 0.09
CA GLU A 311 1.81 -15.70 0.42
C GLU A 311 1.05 -14.58 1.16
N VAL A 312 1.03 -13.39 0.55
CA VAL A 312 0.35 -12.21 1.09
C VAL A 312 -1.12 -12.51 1.43
N THR A 313 -1.52 -12.21 2.66
CA THR A 313 -2.86 -12.48 3.20
C THR A 313 -3.74 -11.23 3.24
N GLY A 314 -3.13 -10.04 3.20
CA GLY A 314 -3.83 -8.77 3.27
C GLY A 314 -2.98 -7.60 2.81
N VAL A 315 -3.64 -6.51 2.44
CA VAL A 315 -3.00 -5.24 2.05
C VAL A 315 -3.23 -4.16 3.10
N VAL A 316 -2.19 -3.37 3.34
CA VAL A 316 -2.26 -2.08 4.04
C VAL A 316 -2.03 -0.97 3.01
N LEU A 317 -3.03 -0.14 2.78
CA LEU A 317 -2.92 0.94 1.81
C LEU A 317 -2.64 2.28 2.51
N THR A 318 -1.46 2.86 2.29
CA THR A 318 -1.03 4.11 2.93
C THR A 318 -1.21 5.32 2.01
N LYS A 319 -1.12 6.52 2.60
CA LYS A 319 -1.16 7.83 1.88
C LYS A 319 -2.45 8.03 1.07
N LEU A 320 -3.55 7.47 1.54
CA LEU A 320 -4.84 7.54 0.85
C LEU A 320 -5.45 8.95 0.92
N ASP A 321 -5.13 9.69 1.99
CA ASP A 321 -5.51 11.08 2.23
C ASP A 321 -5.00 12.06 1.16
N GLY A 322 -3.86 11.76 0.57
CA GLY A 322 -3.23 12.58 -0.45
C GLY A 322 -3.58 12.19 -1.89
N SER A 323 -4.33 11.10 -2.10
CA SER A 323 -4.41 10.41 -3.40
C SER A 323 -5.76 10.54 -4.09
N ALA A 324 -5.74 10.79 -5.40
CA ALA A 324 -6.91 10.63 -6.27
C ALA A 324 -7.06 9.18 -6.79
N LYS A 325 -6.09 8.31 -6.47
CA LYS A 325 -5.91 6.97 -7.04
C LYS A 325 -6.38 5.85 -6.11
N GLY A 326 -7.38 6.15 -5.29
CA GLY A 326 -7.92 5.21 -4.30
C GLY A 326 -8.53 3.94 -4.92
N GLY A 327 -8.84 3.95 -6.23
CA GLY A 327 -9.45 2.80 -6.92
C GLY A 327 -8.55 1.57 -7.04
N ILE A 328 -7.25 1.69 -6.73
CA ILE A 328 -6.32 0.55 -6.72
C ILE A 328 -6.77 -0.61 -5.82
N VAL A 329 -7.57 -0.33 -4.79
CA VAL A 329 -8.16 -1.36 -3.90
C VAL A 329 -9.01 -2.38 -4.68
N PHE A 330 -9.74 -1.93 -5.70
CA PHE A 330 -10.56 -2.79 -6.54
C PHE A 330 -9.71 -3.66 -7.46
N ALA A 331 -8.62 -3.11 -8.00
CA ALA A 331 -7.72 -3.87 -8.86
C ALA A 331 -6.99 -4.97 -8.07
N ILE A 332 -6.48 -4.65 -6.87
CA ILE A 332 -5.86 -5.63 -5.98
C ILE A 332 -6.85 -6.75 -5.65
N ARG A 333 -8.07 -6.39 -5.28
CA ARG A 333 -9.10 -7.36 -4.92
C ARG A 333 -9.51 -8.23 -6.11
N SER A 334 -9.75 -7.64 -7.28
CA SER A 334 -10.22 -8.35 -8.46
C SER A 334 -9.15 -9.24 -9.11
N GLU A 335 -7.89 -8.79 -9.14
CA GLU A 335 -6.83 -9.52 -9.84
C GLU A 335 -6.04 -10.48 -8.95
N LEU A 336 -5.88 -10.15 -7.67
CA LEU A 336 -5.08 -10.94 -6.74
C LEU A 336 -5.93 -11.68 -5.71
N GLY A 337 -7.20 -11.30 -5.53
CA GLY A 337 -8.08 -11.91 -4.53
C GLY A 337 -7.72 -11.55 -3.08
N ILE A 338 -6.83 -10.58 -2.87
CA ILE A 338 -6.31 -10.21 -1.55
C ILE A 338 -7.18 -9.08 -0.97
N PRO A 339 -7.65 -9.20 0.28
CA PRO A 339 -8.42 -8.14 0.93
C PRO A 339 -7.52 -6.99 1.38
N VAL A 340 -8.03 -5.76 1.27
CA VAL A 340 -7.46 -4.61 1.99
C VAL A 340 -7.95 -4.69 3.43
N LYS A 341 -7.03 -4.69 4.39
CA LYS A 341 -7.35 -4.84 5.82
C LYS A 341 -7.21 -3.55 6.60
N LEU A 342 -6.24 -2.73 6.22
CA LEU A 342 -5.94 -1.47 6.87
C LEU A 342 -5.76 -0.36 5.83
N VAL A 343 -6.11 0.86 6.21
CA VAL A 343 -5.82 2.05 5.42
C VAL A 343 -5.20 3.14 6.28
N GLY A 344 -4.19 3.81 5.73
CA GLY A 344 -3.56 4.98 6.31
C GLY A 344 -4.17 6.24 5.73
N LEU A 345 -4.89 6.99 6.56
CA LEU A 345 -5.60 8.22 6.23
C LEU A 345 -4.87 9.49 6.70
N GLY A 346 -3.58 9.39 7.01
CA GLY A 346 -2.79 10.52 7.51
C GLY A 346 -1.50 10.12 8.24
N GLU A 347 -0.94 11.08 8.98
CA GLU A 347 0.38 10.98 9.59
C GLU A 347 0.38 10.42 11.02
N THR A 348 -0.68 10.68 11.78
CA THR A 348 -0.78 10.39 13.23
C THR A 348 -0.99 8.91 13.54
N ALA A 349 -0.84 8.51 14.81
CA ALA A 349 -1.07 7.13 15.23
C ALA A 349 -2.51 6.67 14.98
N VAL A 350 -3.50 7.55 15.18
CA VAL A 350 -4.94 7.26 14.97
C VAL A 350 -5.33 7.19 13.50
N ASP A 351 -4.48 7.67 12.59
CA ASP A 351 -4.74 7.68 11.15
C ASP A 351 -4.64 6.30 10.47
N LEU A 352 -4.25 5.24 11.20
CA LEU A 352 -4.28 3.86 10.70
C LEU A 352 -5.57 3.16 11.17
N VAL A 353 -6.52 3.01 10.26
CA VAL A 353 -7.84 2.45 10.57
C VAL A 353 -8.08 1.13 9.84
N ASP A 354 -8.98 0.33 10.39
CA ASP A 354 -9.47 -0.88 9.71
C ASP A 354 -10.25 -0.48 8.45
N PHE A 355 -10.05 -1.25 7.38
CA PHE A 355 -10.74 -0.99 6.12
C PHE A 355 -12.22 -1.33 6.24
N ASN A 356 -13.07 -0.36 5.90
CA ASN A 356 -14.51 -0.53 5.80
C ASN A 356 -14.94 -0.19 4.36
N SER A 357 -15.41 -1.20 3.61
CA SER A 357 -15.86 -1.02 2.23
C SER A 357 -17.07 -0.11 2.11
N ASP A 358 -17.97 -0.12 3.11
CA ASP A 358 -19.14 0.75 3.10
C ASP A 358 -18.74 2.21 3.26
N GLU A 359 -17.96 2.52 4.30
CA GLU A 359 -17.46 3.88 4.54
C GLU A 359 -16.61 4.38 3.37
N PHE A 360 -15.75 3.52 2.81
CA PHE A 360 -14.90 3.86 1.68
C PHE A 360 -15.71 4.17 0.42
N VAL A 361 -16.64 3.30 0.03
CA VAL A 361 -17.47 3.49 -1.16
C VAL A 361 -18.41 4.68 -0.97
N ASP A 362 -19.07 4.79 0.18
CA ASP A 362 -19.99 5.92 0.42
C ASP A 362 -19.24 7.26 0.41
N ALA A 363 -18.01 7.32 0.94
CA ALA A 363 -17.18 8.52 0.87
C ALA A 363 -16.77 8.91 -0.57
N LEU A 364 -16.54 7.94 -1.47
CA LEU A 364 -16.25 8.22 -2.88
C LEU A 364 -17.45 8.85 -3.61
N PHE A 365 -18.67 8.50 -3.20
CA PHE A 365 -19.91 8.93 -3.85
C PHE A 365 -20.65 10.06 -3.12
N ALA A 366 -20.12 10.53 -2.00
CA ALA A 366 -20.72 11.63 -1.25
C ALA A 366 -20.75 12.93 -2.09
N GLN A 367 -21.88 13.64 -2.03
CA GLN A 367 -22.02 14.98 -2.60
C GLN A 367 -21.73 16.04 -1.54
N ASP A 368 -21.20 17.19 -1.99
CA ASP A 368 -20.89 18.34 -1.12
C ASP A 368 -22.14 19.01 -0.52
#